data_AF-A0A1M4WWD8-F1
#
_entry.id   AF-A0A1M4WWD8-F1
#
_cell.length_a   1.000
_cell.length_b   1.000
_cell.length_c   1.000
_cell.angle_alpha   90.00
_cell.angle_beta   90.00
_cell.angle_gamma   90.00
#
_symmetry.space_group_name_H-M   'P 1'
#
loop_
_entity.id
_entity.type
_entity.pdbx_description
1 polymer ?
#
loop_
_entity_poly.entity_id
_entity_poly.type
_entity_poly.pdbx_seq_one_letter_code
_entity_poly.pdbx_strand_id
1 'polypeptide(L)'
;MGAYNILKMNINCKYCNATCVVNIQFKFADTWQHQYLIGEKVMWGGADIGIPGLDKVKVYGVSDLDKCPTCRNLFPYEYDIFIEKDIIKYVNHLADFGDYNTNDGNYIIC
;
A
#
# COMPACT_ATOMS: atom_id res chain seq x y z
N MET A 1 -0.39 18.50 2.59
CA MET A 1 0.66 17.53 2.16
C MET A 1 0.98 16.71 3.39
N GLY A 2 0.57 15.44 3.42
CA GLY A 2 0.80 14.55 4.57
C GLY A 2 1.91 13.55 4.23
N ALA A 3 2.67 13.13 5.24
CA ALA A 3 3.64 12.06 5.08
C ALA A 3 2.93 10.71 4.82
N TYR A 4 3.63 9.80 4.15
CA TYR A 4 3.14 8.48 3.75
C TYR A 4 4.33 7.51 3.76
N ASN A 5 4.05 6.22 3.75
CA ASN A 5 5.03 5.15 3.56
C ASN A 5 4.94 4.58 2.15
N ILE A 6 5.97 3.84 1.74
CA ILE A 6 6.11 3.28 0.40
C ILE A 6 6.28 1.77 0.51
N LEU A 7 5.41 1.02 -0.14
CA LEU A 7 5.56 -0.41 -0.35
C LEU A 7 6.08 -0.67 -1.76
N LYS A 8 7.26 -1.28 -1.86
CA LYS A 8 7.88 -1.65 -3.14
C LYS A 8 7.50 -3.07 -3.52
N MET A 9 6.99 -3.26 -4.73
CA MET A 9 6.73 -4.60 -5.26
C MET A 9 6.93 -4.68 -6.76
N ASN A 10 7.16 -5.90 -7.25
CA ASN A 10 7.21 -6.20 -8.66
C ASN A 10 5.83 -6.59 -9.16
N ILE A 11 5.37 -5.98 -10.25
CA ILE A 11 4.16 -6.38 -10.98
C ILE A 11 4.50 -6.73 -12.42
N ASN A 12 3.78 -7.71 -12.96
CA ASN A 12 3.90 -8.08 -14.36
C ASN A 12 2.78 -7.40 -15.16
N CYS A 13 3.15 -6.73 -16.25
CA CYS A 13 2.18 -6.15 -17.15
C CYS A 13 1.40 -7.23 -17.88
N LYS A 14 0.06 -7.22 -17.77
CA LYS A 14 -0.81 -8.18 -18.49
C LYS A 14 -0.73 -8.06 -20.02
N TYR A 15 -0.23 -6.94 -20.54
CA TYR A 15 -0.20 -6.67 -21.99
C TYR A 15 1.13 -7.01 -22.65
N CYS A 16 2.27 -6.70 -22.01
CA CYS A 16 3.60 -6.95 -22.57
C CYS A 16 4.45 -7.92 -21.76
N ASN A 17 3.92 -8.43 -20.65
CA ASN A 17 4.59 -9.34 -19.71
C ASN A 17 5.92 -8.81 -19.11
N ALA A 18 6.18 -7.51 -19.26
CA ALA A 18 7.33 -6.86 -18.63
C ALA A 18 7.11 -6.78 -17.12
N THR A 19 8.15 -7.10 -16.35
CA THR A 19 8.19 -6.89 -14.91
C THR A 19 8.55 -5.43 -14.62
N CYS A 20 7.73 -4.77 -13.82
CA CYS A 20 7.90 -3.38 -13.43
C CYS A 20 7.92 -3.29 -11.91
N VAL A 21 8.78 -2.43 -11.37
CA VAL A 21 8.75 -2.06 -9.95
C VAL A 21 7.70 -0.97 -9.77
N VAL A 22 6.77 -1.16 -8.85
CA VAL A 22 5.78 -0.16 -8.44
C VAL A 22 5.99 0.25 -7.00
N ASN A 23 5.78 1.53 -6.72
CA ASN A 23 5.82 2.07 -5.36
C ASN A 23 4.39 2.41 -4.94
N ILE A 24 3.85 1.65 -4.00
CA ILE A 24 2.50 1.88 -3.47
C ILE A 24 2.62 2.76 -2.23
N GLN A 25 2.07 3.96 -2.30
CA GLN A 25 2.02 4.92 -1.19
C GLN A 25 0.84 4.59 -0.28
N PHE A 26 1.08 4.51 1.02
CA PHE A 26 0.03 4.21 2.01
C PHE A 26 0.26 4.95 3.33
N LYS A 27 -0.78 5.04 4.16
CA LYS A 27 -0.76 5.78 5.43
C LYS A 27 -1.12 4.86 6.59
N PHE A 28 -0.12 4.17 7.14
CA PHE A 28 -0.27 3.35 8.33
C PHE A 28 1.08 3.18 9.03
N ALA A 29 1.03 3.06 10.35
CA ALA A 29 2.19 3.08 11.25
C ALA A 29 2.93 4.43 11.21
N ASP A 30 4.22 4.47 11.53
CA ASP A 30 5.03 5.68 11.47
C ASP A 30 5.10 6.20 10.03
N THR A 31 4.40 7.29 9.70
CA THR A 31 4.36 7.86 8.36
C THR A 31 5.53 8.82 8.14
N TRP A 32 6.65 8.28 7.65
CA TRP A 32 7.88 9.06 7.44
C TRP A 32 8.64 8.66 6.16
N GLN A 33 7.91 8.32 5.09
CA GLN A 33 8.48 7.89 3.80
C GLN A 33 9.37 6.65 3.90
N HIS A 34 9.09 5.80 4.89
CA HIS A 34 9.73 4.50 5.03
C HIS A 34 9.41 3.63 3.82
N GLN A 35 10.39 2.84 3.41
CA GLN A 35 10.26 1.91 2.29
C GLN A 35 10.20 0.50 2.82
N TYR A 36 9.15 -0.22 2.45
CA TYR A 36 8.89 -1.57 2.88
C TYR A 36 8.78 -2.54 1.71
N LEU A 37 8.99 -3.81 2.02
CA LEU A 37 8.69 -4.97 1.19
C LEU A 37 7.60 -5.82 1.84
N ILE A 38 6.95 -6.66 1.04
CA ILE A 38 6.05 -7.68 1.56
C ILE A 38 6.83 -8.62 2.48
N GLY A 39 6.30 -8.87 3.68
CA GLY A 39 6.91 -9.67 4.73
C GLY A 39 7.61 -8.85 5.82
N GLU A 40 7.82 -7.55 5.61
CA GLU A 40 8.46 -6.68 6.59
C GLU A 40 7.49 -6.16 7.64
N LYS A 41 8.05 -5.82 8.81
CA LYS A 41 7.32 -5.23 9.93
C LYS A 41 7.31 -3.71 9.79
N VAL A 42 6.14 -3.09 9.95
CA VAL A 42 6.01 -1.63 9.99
C VAL A 42 6.57 -1.06 11.30
N MET A 43 7.16 0.12 11.20
CA MET A 43 7.76 0.84 12.32
C MET A 43 6.75 1.76 12.99
N TRP A 44 6.94 2.00 14.29
CA TRP A 44 6.10 2.84 15.15
C TRP A 44 6.98 3.75 16.00
N GLY A 45 6.41 4.82 16.54
CA GLY A 45 7.09 5.76 17.44
C GLY A 45 7.47 7.09 16.79
N GLY A 46 6.83 7.44 15.67
CA GLY A 46 7.02 8.72 14.97
C GLY A 46 5.69 9.38 14.67
N ALA A 47 5.41 9.60 13.38
CA ALA A 47 4.15 10.15 12.89
C ALA A 47 3.12 9.02 12.71
N ASP A 48 2.73 8.39 13.82
CA ASP A 48 1.96 7.16 13.83
C ASP A 48 0.51 7.37 13.36
N ILE A 49 0.10 6.55 12.37
CA ILE A 49 -1.28 6.42 11.92
C ILE A 49 -1.76 5.01 12.20
N GLY A 50 -2.80 4.86 13.01
CA GLY A 50 -3.32 3.57 13.42
C GLY A 50 -2.90 3.15 14.81
N ILE A 51 -3.06 1.86 15.11
CA ILE A 51 -2.73 1.26 16.40
C ILE A 51 -1.79 0.06 16.15
N PRO A 52 -0.68 -0.08 16.89
CA PRO A 52 0.22 -1.22 16.76
C PRO A 52 -0.43 -2.53 17.21
N GLY A 53 0.02 -3.64 16.64
CA GLY A 53 -0.33 -4.99 17.09
C GLY A 53 -1.75 -5.44 16.74
N LEU A 54 -2.42 -4.78 15.80
CA LEU A 54 -3.72 -5.22 15.29
C LEU A 54 -3.61 -6.59 14.60
N ASP A 55 -4.57 -7.48 14.83
CA ASP A 55 -4.58 -8.83 14.25
C ASP A 55 -4.62 -8.77 12.71
N LYS A 56 -5.49 -7.92 12.17
CA LYS A 56 -5.62 -7.67 10.74
C LYS A 56 -6.13 -6.26 10.48
N VAL A 57 -5.45 -5.56 9.58
CA VAL A 57 -5.86 -4.25 9.10
C VAL A 57 -5.72 -4.22 7.58
N LYS A 58 -6.68 -3.57 6.95
CA LYS A 58 -6.67 -3.28 5.52
C LYS A 58 -6.39 -1.80 5.33
N VAL A 59 -5.39 -1.47 4.54
CA VAL A 59 -4.89 -0.11 4.36
C VAL A 59 -4.97 0.26 2.89
N TYR A 60 -5.49 1.44 2.61
CA TYR A 60 -5.55 1.97 1.26
C TYR A 60 -4.16 2.34 0.74
N GLY A 61 -3.86 1.86 -0.47
CA GLY A 61 -2.61 2.11 -1.17
C GLY A 61 -2.84 2.71 -2.56
N VAL A 62 -1.95 3.63 -2.96
CA VAL A 62 -1.97 4.25 -4.29
C VAL A 62 -0.61 4.10 -4.97
N SER A 63 -0.59 3.51 -6.16
CA SER A 63 0.62 3.35 -6.97
C SER A 63 1.09 4.68 -7.55
N ASP A 64 2.41 4.89 -7.60
CA ASP A 64 3.02 6.01 -8.32
C ASP A 64 3.00 5.84 -9.86
N LEU A 65 2.75 4.62 -10.33
CA LEU A 65 2.65 4.26 -11.74
C LEU A 65 1.19 4.02 -12.15
N ASP A 66 0.70 4.85 -13.08
CA ASP A 66 -0.60 4.71 -13.75
C ASP A 66 -0.51 3.90 -15.05
N LYS A 67 0.69 3.77 -15.63
CA LYS A 67 0.95 3.12 -16.92
C LYS A 67 2.23 2.30 -16.90
N CYS A 68 2.22 1.22 -17.67
CA CYS A 68 3.42 0.43 -17.92
C CYS A 68 4.48 1.26 -18.66
N PRO A 69 5.73 1.36 -18.16
CA PRO A 69 6.79 2.12 -18.83
C PRO A 69 7.17 1.52 -20.20
N THR A 70 6.91 0.23 -20.42
CA THR A 70 7.26 -0.47 -21.66
C THR A 70 6.20 -0.32 -22.75
N CYS A 71 4.92 -0.64 -22.45
CA CYS A 71 3.85 -0.65 -23.45
C CYS A 71 2.84 0.48 -23.30
N ARG A 72 2.96 1.31 -22.25
CA ARG A 72 2.08 2.45 -21.94
C ARG A 72 0.60 2.10 -21.67
N ASN A 73 0.25 0.82 -21.62
CA ASN A 73 -1.06 0.38 -21.14
C ASN A 73 -1.24 0.70 -19.65
N LEU A 74 -2.49 0.92 -19.25
CA LEU A 74 -2.84 1.30 -17.89
C LEU A 74 -2.49 0.20 -16.88
N PHE A 75 -1.95 0.62 -15.74
CA PHE A 75 -1.79 -0.20 -14.55
C PHE A 75 -2.87 0.13 -13.51
N PRO A 76 -3.25 -0.84 -12.67
CA PRO A 76 -4.10 -0.57 -11.52
C PRO A 76 -3.42 0.47 -10.63
N TYR A 77 -4.17 1.52 -10.29
CA TYR A 77 -3.67 2.65 -9.52
C TYR A 77 -3.92 2.47 -8.01
N GLU A 78 -4.97 1.74 -7.64
CA GLU A 78 -5.46 1.64 -6.26
C GLU A 78 -5.39 0.19 -5.75
N TYR A 79 -5.02 0.04 -4.48
CA TYR A 79 -4.71 -1.24 -3.86
C TYR A 79 -5.22 -1.33 -2.41
N ASP A 80 -5.55 -2.56 -2.02
CA ASP A 80 -5.76 -2.98 -0.64
C ASP A 80 -4.48 -3.62 -0.10
N ILE A 81 -3.83 -2.99 0.88
CA ILE A 81 -2.66 -3.53 1.57
C ILE A 81 -3.12 -4.19 2.87
N PHE A 82 -2.77 -5.47 3.04
CA PHE A 82 -3.12 -6.22 4.24
C PHE A 82 -1.93 -6.32 5.18
N ILE A 83 -2.10 -5.82 6.40
CA ILE A 83 -1.10 -5.86 7.45
C ILE A 83 -1.67 -6.69 8.61
N GLU A 84 -0.91 -7.67 9.08
CA GLU A 84 -1.31 -8.56 10.17
C GLU A 84 -0.19 -8.59 11.22
N LYS A 85 -0.51 -8.23 12.47
CA LYS A 85 0.45 -8.14 13.57
C LYS A 85 1.67 -7.28 13.20
N ASP A 86 1.39 -6.11 12.64
CA ASP A 86 2.35 -5.14 12.11
C ASP A 86 3.21 -5.65 10.93
N ILE A 87 2.89 -6.78 10.30
CA ILE A 87 3.65 -7.31 9.16
C ILE A 87 2.84 -7.12 7.88
N ILE A 88 3.44 -6.53 6.84
CA ILE A 88 2.81 -6.41 5.53
C ILE A 88 2.73 -7.82 4.92
N LYS A 89 1.53 -8.38 4.75
CA LYS A 89 1.35 -9.77 4.32
C LYS A 89 1.21 -9.91 2.82
N TYR A 90 0.33 -9.11 2.22
CA TYR A 90 0.03 -9.16 0.79
C TYR A 90 -0.72 -7.90 0.37
N VAL A 91 -0.86 -7.73 -0.94
CA VAL A 91 -1.57 -6.62 -1.56
C VAL A 91 -2.52 -7.17 -2.61
N ASN A 92 -3.74 -6.62 -2.67
CA ASN A 92 -4.72 -6.88 -3.72
C ASN A 92 -5.07 -5.58 -4.45
N HIS A 93 -5.66 -5.71 -5.63
CA HIS A 93 -6.37 -4.57 -6.23
C HIS A 93 -7.49 -4.12 -5.30
N LEU A 94 -7.72 -2.80 -5.25
CA LEU A 94 -8.79 -2.21 -4.47
C LEU A 94 -10.12 -2.93 -4.77
N ALA A 95 -10.72 -3.53 -3.74
CA ALA A 95 -12.00 -4.22 -3.87
C ALA A 95 -13.19 -3.25 -3.81
N ASP A 96 -13.20 -2.36 -2.81
CA ASP A 96 -14.25 -1.36 -2.60
C ASP A 96 -13.64 -0.09 -2.00
N PHE A 97 -13.84 1.05 -2.68
CA PHE A 97 -13.38 2.35 -2.19
C PHE A 97 -14.19 2.81 -0.96
N GLY A 98 -15.43 2.34 -0.79
CA GLY A 98 -16.30 2.67 0.33
C GLY A 98 -15.69 2.36 1.70
N ASP A 99 -14.79 1.37 1.75
CA ASP A 99 -14.08 0.98 2.97
C ASP A 99 -13.18 2.11 3.53
N TYR A 100 -12.72 3.03 2.68
CA TYR A 100 -11.71 4.03 3.05
C TYR A 100 -12.25 5.44 3.21
N ASN A 101 -13.57 5.61 3.19
CA ASN A 101 -14.21 6.92 3.16
C ASN A 101 -14.37 7.56 4.55
N THR A 102 -13.59 7.13 5.54
CA THR A 102 -13.94 7.30 6.96
C THR A 102 -12.89 8.00 7.82
N ASN A 103 -11.59 8.04 7.49
CA ASN A 103 -10.54 8.59 8.37
C ASN A 103 -9.28 9.12 7.64
N ASP A 104 -8.51 10.01 8.28
CA ASP A 104 -7.24 10.61 7.77
C ASP A 104 -6.16 9.59 7.35
N GLY A 105 -6.24 8.37 7.88
CA GLY A 105 -5.32 7.27 7.58
C GLY A 105 -5.77 6.29 6.49
N ASN A 106 -7.03 6.36 6.05
CA ASN A 106 -7.60 5.42 5.05
C ASN A 106 -7.27 3.94 5.35
N TYR A 107 -7.56 3.48 6.56
CA TYR A 107 -7.43 2.06 6.96
C TYR A 107 -8.68 1.59 7.70
N ILE A 108 -8.95 0.29 7.64
CA ILE A 108 -10.01 -0.39 8.42
C ILE A 108 -9.47 -1.61 9.15
N ILE A 109 -9.96 -1.82 10.36
CA ILE A 109 -9.68 -3.03 11.15
C ILE A 109 -10.64 -4.12 10.65
N CYS A 110 -10.12 -5.33 10.39
CA CYS A 110 -10.88 -6.46 9.86
C CYS A 110 -11.14 -7.53 10.91
#